data_AF-A0A7C7LRS0-F1
#
_entry.id   AF-A0A7C7LRS0-F1
#
_cell.length_a   1.000
_cell.length_b   1.000
_cell.length_c   1.000
_cell.angle_alpha   90.00
_cell.angle_beta   90.00
_cell.angle_gamma   90.00
#
_symmetry.space_group_name_H-M   'P 1'
#
loop_
_entity.id
_entity.type
_entity.pdbx_description
1 polymer ?
#
loop_
_entity_poly.entity_id
_entity_poly.type
_entity_poly.pdbx_seq_one_letter_code
_entity_poly.pdbx_strand_id
1 'polypeptide(L)' 'NLGVTFVLTDLAEQVTVTYEGILPDLFREGQGIVTQGKLDSTGRFVAEQVLAKHNETYMPPEVNDALRKVMTVGQ' A
#
# COMPACT_ATOMS: atom_id res chain seq x y z
N ASN A 1 4.98 -21.83 -3.78
CA ASN A 1 5.56 -21.13 -2.62
C ASN A 1 6.14 -19.83 -3.17
N LEU A 2 5.53 -18.68 -2.82
CA LEU A 2 5.89 -17.36 -3.34
C LEU A 2 6.38 -16.48 -2.17
N GLY A 3 7.48 -16.91 -1.55
CA GLY A 3 8.12 -16.17 -0.47
C GLY A 3 8.95 -15.01 -1.03
N VAL A 4 8.72 -13.80 -0.54
CA VAL A 4 9.51 -12.61 -0.86
C VAL A 4 10.10 -12.03 0.42
N THR A 5 11.33 -11.54 0.33
CA THR A 5 12.00 -10.78 1.40
C THR A 5 12.38 -9.41 0.84
N PHE A 6 12.09 -8.35 1.59
CA PHE A 6 12.44 -6.97 1.22
C PHE A 6 12.80 -6.15 2.45
N VAL A 7 13.48 -5.03 2.24
CA VAL A 7 13.77 -4.05 3.29
C VAL A 7 12.72 -2.96 3.24
N LEU A 8 12.12 -2.65 4.40
CA LEU A 8 11.24 -1.51 4.59
C LEU A 8 11.95 -0.47 5.46
N THR A 9 11.84 0.79 5.09
CA THR A 9 12.45 1.90 5.82
C THR A 9 11.49 3.06 5.95
N ASP A 10 11.58 3.77 7.07
CA ASP A 10 10.97 5.07 7.30
C ASP A 10 11.93 6.24 7.02
N LEU A 11 13.06 5.95 6.36
CA LEU A 11 14.21 6.82 6.10
C LEU A 11 15.13 7.10 7.30
N ALA A 12 14.80 6.59 8.50
CA ALA A 12 15.67 6.63 9.67
C ALA A 12 16.23 5.24 9.98
N GLU A 13 15.36 4.23 9.98
CA GLU A 13 15.68 2.85 10.33
C GLU A 13 15.27 1.88 9.22
N GLN A 14 15.84 0.67 9.25
CA GLN A 14 15.56 -0.38 8.27
C GLN A 14 15.10 -1.66 8.97
N VAL A 15 14.07 -2.29 8.41
CA VAL A 15 13.51 -3.56 8.89
C VAL A 15 13.46 -4.56 7.75
N THR A 16 13.94 -5.78 8.00
CA THR A 16 13.78 -6.90 7.05
C THR A 16 12.39 -7.49 7.18
N VAL A 17 11.63 -7.50 6.09
CA VAL A 17 10.28 -8.02 6.01
C VAL A 17 10.27 -9.31 5.19
N THR A 18 9.63 -10.36 5.70
CA THR A 18 9.29 -11.57 4.94
C THR A 18 7.79 -11.66 4.75
N TYR A 19 7.37 -11.99 3.53
CA TYR A 19 5.97 -12.17 3.17
C TYR A 19 5.81 -13.41 2.29
N GLU A 20 4.77 -14.20 2.53
CA GLU A 20 4.38 -15.31 1.67
C GLU A 20 2.99 -15.03 1.09
N GLY A 21 2.93 -14.80 -0.22
CA GLY A 21 1.67 -14.45 -0.89
C GLY A 21 1.88 -13.65 -2.17
N ILE A 22 0.80 -13.07 -2.68
CA ILE A 22 0.82 -12.24 -3.87
C ILE A 22 0.96 -10.78 -3.42
N LEU A 23 2.00 -10.11 -3.89
CA LEU A 23 2.19 -8.69 -3.65
C LEU A 23 1.26 -7.86 -4.56
N PRO A 24 0.79 -6.69 -4.11
CA PRO A 24 0.06 -5.77 -4.96
C PRO A 24 0.88 -5.36 -6.19
N ASP A 25 0.22 -5.09 -7.33
CA ASP A 25 0.90 -4.70 -8.59
C ASP A 25 1.75 -3.42 -8.46
N LEU A 26 1.36 -2.55 -7.53
CA LEU A 26 2.06 -1.29 -7.23
C LEU A 26 3.28 -1.49 -6.31
N PHE A 27 3.51 -2.68 -5.76
CA PHE A 27 4.69 -2.94 -4.93
C PHE A 27 5.97 -2.83 -5.78
N ARG A 28 6.75 -1.76 -5.58
CA ARG A 28 8.03 -1.48 -6.25
C ARG A 28 8.95 -0.66 -5.34
N GLU A 29 10.25 -0.73 -5.60
CA GLU A 29 11.24 0.09 -4.89
C GLU A 29 10.91 1.59 -4.98
N GLY A 30 11.13 2.31 -3.87
CA GLY A 30 10.88 3.75 -3.79
C GLY A 30 9.41 4.15 -3.61
N GLN A 31 8.46 3.21 -3.63
CA GLN A 31 7.06 3.49 -3.30
C GLN A 31 6.75 3.25 -1.82
N GLY A 32 5.90 4.10 -1.26
CA GLY A 32 5.39 3.92 0.10
C GLY A 32 4.47 2.71 0.17
N ILE A 33 4.67 1.87 1.18
CA ILE A 33 3.84 0.71 1.47
C ILE A 33 3.53 0.67 2.98
N VAL A 34 2.52 -0.11 3.34
CA VAL A 34 2.18 -0.43 4.73
C VAL A 34 2.16 -1.95 4.87
N THR A 35 2.81 -2.46 5.91
CA THR A 35 2.85 -3.90 6.21
C THR A 35 2.22 -4.18 7.57
N GLN A 36 1.36 -5.18 7.65
CA GLN A 36 0.78 -5.67 8.90
C GLN A 36 1.29 -7.09 9.16
N GLY A 37 1.64 -7.40 10.40
CA GLY A 37 2.25 -8.67 10.77
C GLY A 37 2.87 -8.62 12.16
N LYS A 38 3.91 -9.41 12.38
CA LYS A 38 4.56 -9.57 13.68
C LYS A 38 6.08 -9.49 13.57
N LEU A 39 6.70 -8.85 14.55
CA LEU A 39 8.14 -8.93 14.71
C LEU A 39 8.50 -10.25 15.41
N ASP A 40 9.42 -11.01 14.84
CA ASP A 40 9.93 -12.23 15.45
C ASP A 40 11.08 -11.94 16.45
N SER A 41 11.52 -12.97 17.17
CA SER A 41 12.60 -12.86 18.16
C SER A 41 13.97 -12.52 17.56
N THR A 42 14.11 -12.55 16.23
CA THR A 42 15.35 -12.24 15.51
C THR A 42 15.35 -10.81 14.95
N GLY A 43 14.27 -10.05 15.16
CA GLY A 43 14.12 -8.69 14.64
C GLY A 43 13.65 -8.64 13.18
N ARG A 44 13.17 -9.76 12.63
CA ARG A 44 12.57 -9.82 11.30
C ARG A 44 11.06 -9.64 11.41
N PHE A 45 10.49 -8.84 10.52
CA PHE A 45 9.06 -8.64 10.46
C PHE A 45 8.42 -9.67 9.53
N VAL A 46 7.60 -10.55 10.09
CA VAL A 46 6.80 -11.53 9.35
C VAL A 46 5.48 -10.88 8.99
N ALA A 47 5.33 -10.48 7.72
CA ALA A 47 4.12 -9.84 7.22
C ALA A 47 3.01 -10.85 6.95
N GLU A 48 1.81 -10.53 7.43
CA GLU A 48 0.55 -11.20 7.10
C GLU A 48 -0.16 -10.47 5.94
N GLN A 49 0.09 -9.16 5.78
CA GLN A 49 -0.49 -8.33 4.72
C GLN A 49 0.47 -7.22 4.27
N VAL A 50 0.48 -6.94 2.97
CA VAL A 50 1.20 -5.82 2.35
C VAL A 50 0.24 -4.98 1.52
N LEU A 51 0.21 -3.68 1.80
CA LEU A 51 -0.61 -2.68 1.11
C LEU A 51 0.32 -1.67 0.43
N ALA A 52 0.17 -1.47 -0.87
CA ALA A 52 0.87 -0.38 -1.56
C ALA A 52 0.09 0.93 -1.41
N LYS A 53 0.79 2.05 -1.17
CA LYS A 53 0.14 3.37 -1.17
C LYS A 53 -0.38 3.64 -2.58
N HIS A 54 -1.69 3.86 -2.72
CA HIS A 54 -2.27 4.33 -3.97
C HIS A 54 -1.75 5.74 -4.28
N ASN A 55 -1.45 5.98 -5.55
CA ASN A 55 -1.26 7.30 -6.14
C ASN A 55 -2.49 8.18 -5.87
N GLU A 56 -2.25 9.44 -5.51
CA GLU A 56 -3.11 10.39 -4.79
C GLU A 56 -4.38 10.88 -5.52
N THR A 57 -5.05 10.04 -6.31
CA THR A 57 -6.35 10.38 -6.93
C THR A 57 -7.47 9.57 -6.31
N TYR A 58 -7.72 9.80 -5.01
CA TYR A 58 -8.98 9.39 -4.38
C TYR A 58 -10.07 10.36 -4.83
N MET A 59 -10.90 9.94 -5.78
CA MET A 59 -12.19 10.57 -6.05
C MET A 59 -13.27 9.70 -5.42
N PRO A 60 -13.82 10.09 -4.25
CA PRO A 60 -14.95 9.38 -3.68
C PRO A 60 -16.10 9.30 -4.71
N PRO A 61 -16.87 8.21 -4.73
CA PRO A 61 -18.03 8.10 -5.62
C PRO A 61 -19.00 9.28 -5.44
N GLU A 62 -19.16 9.80 -4.21
CA GLU A 62 -19.98 11.00 -3.96
C GLU A 62 -19.49 12.26 -4.70
N VAL A 63 -18.19 12.37 -4.98
CA VAL A 63 -17.61 13.49 -5.73
C VAL A 63 -17.93 13.36 -7.22
N ASN A 64 -17.98 12.15 -7.77
CA ASN A 64 -18.35 11.92 -9.17
C ASN A 64 -19.82 12.32 -9.43
N ASP A 65 -20.71 11.94 -8.52
CA ASP A 65 -22.12 12.29 -8.60
C ASP A 65 -22.35 13.80 -8.44
N ALA A 66 -21.61 14.45 -7.53
CA ALA A 66 -21.65 15.89 -7.36
C ALA A 66 -21.18 16.63 -8.63
N LEU A 67 -20.08 16.18 -9.26
CA LEU A 67 -19.54 16.75 -10.49
C LEU A 67 -20.49 16.57 -11.69
N ARG A 68 -21.15 15.40 -11.82
CA ARG A 68 -22.18 15.20 -12.85
C ARG A 68 -23.36 16.15 -12.67
N LYS A 69 -23.83 16.33 -11.43
CA LYS A 69 -24.98 17.18 -11.13
C LYS A 69 -24.72 18.66 -11.46
N VAL A 70 -23.51 19.18 -11.21
CA VAL A 70 -23.17 20.56 -11.61
C VAL A 70 -23.02 20.74 -13.13
N MET A 71 -22.60 19.71 -13.86
CA MET A 71 -22.48 19.76 -15.32
C MET A 71 -23.84 19.70 -16.05
N THR A 72 -24.84 19.02 -15.48
CA THR A 72 -26.18 18.91 -16.07
C THR A 72 -27.09 20.12 -15.83
N VAL A 73 -26.81 20.93 -14.79
CA VAL A 73 -27.63 22.11 -14.44
C VAL A 73 -27.24 23.36 -15.24
N GLY A 74 -26.16 23.30 -16.03
CA GLY A 74 -25.65 24.41 -16.84
C GLY A 74 -26.01 24.41 -18.34
N GLN A 75 -26.90 23.52 -18.79
CA GLN A 75 -27.44 23.53 -20.17
C GLN A 75 -28.93 23.88 -20.20
#